data_AF-C0XPH2-F1
#
_entry.id   AF-C0XPH2-F1
#
_cell.length_a   1.000
_cell.length_b   1.000
_cell.length_c   1.000
_cell.angle_alpha   90.00
_cell.angle_beta   90.00
_cell.angle_gamma   90.00
#
_symmetry.space_group_name_H-M   'P 1'
#
loop_
_entity.id
_entity.type
_entity.pdbx_description
1 polymer ?
#
loop_
_entity_poly.entity_id
_entity_poly.type
_entity_poly.pdbx_seq_one_letter_code
_entity_poly.pdbx_strand_id
1 'polypeptide(L)'
;MDALRSLSLVSPGAGIAIAAIVIATTLFAVVPFNRCTRVAGLVTPGLLAVAVFGFEVWPKPFPDSVPWVIYAAGASAAFVVCVAVVQKGRRFVMSLVAVVALANAYLVSNLVYQEYPTVGSFYPVPVAASVDAHQFKSMKSPPKDHDREVGALVTLSAAPMRDAVA
;
A
#
# COMPACT_ATOMS: atom_id res chain seq x y z
N MET A 1 -19.47 -3.05 10.49
CA MET A 1 -18.24 -3.15 9.67
C MET A 1 -18.20 -2.11 8.56
N ASP A 2 -19.36 -1.62 8.10
CA ASP A 2 -19.45 -0.67 6.98
C ASP A 2 -18.81 0.69 7.26
N ALA A 3 -18.84 1.17 8.51
CA ALA A 3 -18.19 2.43 8.90
C ALA A 3 -16.65 2.37 8.81
N LEU A 4 -16.04 1.21 9.09
CA LEU A 4 -14.59 1.03 8.90
C LEU A 4 -14.26 0.91 7.42
N ARG A 5 -15.15 0.30 6.62
CA ARG A 5 -14.97 0.14 5.16
C ARG A 5 -15.12 1.45 4.39
N SER A 6 -15.92 2.40 4.87
CA SER A 6 -16.10 3.71 4.25
C SER A 6 -15.00 4.72 4.60
N LEU A 7 -14.09 4.39 5.53
CA LEU A 7 -12.94 5.24 5.83
C LEU A 7 -12.02 5.32 4.62
N SER A 8 -12.04 6.49 3.99
CA SER A 8 -11.20 6.80 2.84
C SER A 8 -9.76 7.04 3.28
N LEU A 9 -8.84 6.28 2.70
CA LEU A 9 -7.41 6.44 2.88
C LEU A 9 -6.81 7.46 1.90
N VAL A 10 -7.62 8.02 0.99
CA VAL A 10 -7.22 8.94 -0.08
C VAL A 10 -7.85 10.32 0.07
N SER A 11 -8.70 10.52 1.08
CA SER A 11 -9.31 11.82 1.37
C SER A 11 -8.27 12.89 1.74
N PRO A 12 -8.57 14.19 1.52
CA PRO A 12 -7.67 15.27 1.94
C PRO A 12 -7.34 15.22 3.44
N GLY A 13 -8.32 14.83 4.27
CA GLY A 13 -8.11 14.63 5.71
C GLY A 13 -7.12 13.50 6.02
N ALA A 14 -7.21 12.37 5.30
CA ALA A 14 -6.24 11.29 5.41
C ALA A 14 -4.83 11.73 4.99
N GLY A 15 -4.73 12.50 3.91
CA GLY A 15 -3.45 13.09 3.46
C GLY A 15 -2.78 13.95 4.54
N ILE A 16 -3.55 14.84 5.19
CA ILE A 16 -3.04 15.68 6.29
C ILE A 16 -2.59 14.83 7.47
N ALA A 17 -3.39 13.82 7.87
CA ALA A 17 -3.04 12.93 8.97
C ALA A 17 -1.75 12.15 8.68
N ILE A 18 -1.62 11.60 7.47
CA ILE A 18 -0.42 10.86 7.01
C ILE A 18 0.81 11.79 7.05
N ALA A 19 0.70 13.01 6.52
CA ALA A 19 1.79 13.98 6.55
C ALA A 19 2.20 14.36 7.99
N ALA A 20 1.22 14.58 8.88
CA ALA A 20 1.46 14.88 10.29
C ALA A 20 2.19 13.72 10.99
N ILE A 21 1.83 12.47 10.70
CA ILE A 21 2.50 11.29 11.24
C ILE A 21 3.95 11.22 10.74
N VAL A 22 4.22 11.44 9.45
CA VAL A 22 5.61 11.47 8.92
C VAL A 22 6.45 12.48 9.70
N ILE A 23 5.93 13.71 9.86
CA ILE A 23 6.64 14.78 10.56
C ILE A 23 6.89 14.39 12.02
N ALA A 24 5.85 13.92 12.73
CA ALA A 24 5.95 13.55 14.13
C ALA A 24 6.95 12.41 14.37
N THR A 25 6.90 11.33 13.57
CA THR A 25 7.82 10.20 13.71
C THR A 25 9.26 10.60 13.40
N THR A 26 9.46 11.45 12.39
CA THR A 26 10.80 11.91 12.01
C THR A 26 11.39 12.82 13.09
N LEU A 27 10.62 13.80 13.59
CA LEU A 27 11.04 14.66 14.69
C LEU A 27 11.36 13.86 15.95
N PHE A 28 10.52 12.87 16.27
CA PHE A 28 10.76 11.99 17.42
C PHE A 28 12.04 11.16 17.28
N ALA A 29 12.38 10.72 16.06
CA ALA A 29 13.62 10.01 15.79
C ALA A 29 14.85 10.93 15.81
N VAL A 30 14.70 12.20 15.42
CA VAL A 30 15.78 13.20 15.48
C VAL A 30 16.13 13.55 16.94
N VAL A 31 15.18 13.50 17.86
CA VAL A 31 15.39 13.89 19.27
C VAL A 31 15.62 12.66 20.16
N PRO A 32 16.76 12.56 20.89
CA PRO A 32 17.84 13.54 21.00
C PRO A 32 18.84 13.45 19.84
N PHE A 33 19.33 14.60 19.40
CA PHE A 33 20.35 14.69 18.36
C PHE A 33 21.70 14.24 18.92
N ASN A 34 22.15 13.05 18.54
CA ASN A 34 23.34 12.41 19.07
C ASN A 34 24.22 11.83 17.95
N ARG A 35 25.34 11.20 18.30
CA ARG A 35 26.22 10.57 17.29
C ARG A 35 25.48 9.51 16.45
N CYS A 36 24.52 8.81 17.04
CA CYS A 36 23.73 7.77 16.35
C CYS A 36 22.79 8.39 15.31
N THR A 37 22.10 9.49 15.63
CA THR A 37 21.24 10.20 14.67
C THR A 37 22.07 10.82 13.53
N ARG A 38 23.29 11.30 13.81
CA ARG A 38 24.22 11.74 12.77
C ARG A 38 24.63 10.61 11.82
N VAL A 39 24.96 9.43 12.37
CA VAL A 39 25.29 8.25 11.55
C VAL A 39 24.07 7.84 10.71
N ALA A 40 22.88 7.76 11.30
CA ALA A 40 21.65 7.48 10.57
C ALA A 40 21.39 8.50 9.45
N GLY A 41 21.65 9.79 9.71
CA GLY A 41 21.52 10.87 8.73
C GLY A 41 22.53 10.79 7.57
N LEU A 42 23.67 10.11 7.76
CA LEU A 42 24.64 9.84 6.69
C LEU A 42 24.32 8.56 5.92
N VAL A 43 23.79 7.53 6.60
CA VAL A 43 23.41 6.27 5.97
C VAL A 43 22.15 6.42 5.11
N THR A 44 21.19 7.25 5.55
CA THR A 44 19.89 7.41 4.87
C THR A 44 20.03 7.92 3.42
N PRO A 45 20.84 8.95 3.10
CA PRO A 45 21.09 9.36 1.72
C PRO A 45 21.67 8.23 0.86
N GLY A 46 22.52 7.36 1.44
CA GLY A 46 23.05 6.19 0.74
C GLY A 46 21.94 5.19 0.38
N LEU A 47 21.05 4.89 1.33
CA LEU A 47 19.88 4.03 1.09
C LEU A 47 18.93 4.63 0.04
N LEU A 48 18.71 5.95 0.11
CA LEU A 48 17.91 6.67 -0.85
C LEU A 48 18.52 6.61 -2.26
N ALA A 49 19.84 6.83 -2.38
CA ALA A 49 20.53 6.73 -3.66
C ALA A 49 20.43 5.33 -4.27
N VAL A 50 20.54 4.28 -3.45
CA VAL A 50 20.32 2.89 -3.89
C VAL A 50 18.89 2.68 -4.39
N ALA A 51 17.89 3.21 -3.68
CA ALA A 51 16.49 3.10 -4.09
C ALA A 51 16.21 3.85 -5.42
N VAL A 52 16.69 5.09 -5.54
CA VAL A 52 16.57 5.89 -6.78
C VAL A 52 17.27 5.18 -7.94
N PHE A 53 18.48 4.66 -7.73
CA PHE A 53 19.18 3.90 -8.74
C PHE A 53 18.38 2.66 -9.18
N GLY A 54 17.82 1.91 -8.23
CA GLY A 54 17.02 0.72 -8.50
C GLY A 54 15.73 1.00 -9.29
N PHE A 55 15.08 2.14 -9.02
CA PHE A 55 13.82 2.48 -9.67
C PHE A 55 13.99 3.24 -10.98
N GLU A 56 15.01 4.10 -11.11
CA GLU A 56 15.13 5.00 -12.28
C GLU A 56 16.25 4.63 -13.23
N VAL A 57 17.32 3.98 -12.76
CA VAL A 57 18.53 3.72 -13.56
C VAL A 57 18.59 2.27 -14.01
N TRP A 58 18.62 1.32 -13.07
CA TRP A 58 18.74 -0.10 -13.35
C TRP A 58 18.32 -0.92 -12.12
N PRO A 59 17.34 -1.85 -12.21
CA PRO A 59 16.76 -2.45 -13.42
C PRO A 59 15.65 -1.64 -14.11
N LYS A 60 15.29 -0.46 -13.59
CA LYS A 60 14.17 0.37 -14.08
C LYS A 60 12.87 -0.44 -14.27
N PRO A 61 12.31 -0.95 -13.17
CA PRO A 61 11.11 -1.79 -13.22
C PRO A 61 9.86 -1.02 -13.64
N PHE A 62 9.85 0.31 -13.50
CA PHE A 62 8.71 1.16 -13.82
C PHE A 62 8.95 1.95 -15.12
N PRO A 63 7.95 2.03 -16.01
CA PRO A 63 8.04 2.84 -17.22
C PRO A 63 8.08 4.34 -16.89
N ASP A 64 7.33 4.74 -15.85
CA ASP A 64 7.20 6.11 -15.39
C ASP A 64 8.07 6.40 -14.16
N SER A 65 8.52 7.66 -14.04
CA SER A 65 9.28 8.11 -12.88
C SER A 65 8.45 8.06 -11.60
N VAL A 66 9.02 7.50 -10.54
CA VAL A 66 8.39 7.44 -9.22
C VAL A 66 8.27 8.87 -8.64
N PRO A 67 7.06 9.30 -8.22
CA PRO A 67 6.89 10.64 -7.64
C PRO A 67 7.78 10.89 -6.43
N TRP A 68 8.41 12.07 -6.38
CA TRP A 68 9.39 12.43 -5.36
C TRP A 68 8.88 12.32 -3.91
N VAL A 69 7.57 12.48 -3.71
CA VAL A 69 6.93 12.38 -2.39
C VAL A 69 7.13 10.98 -1.78
N ILE A 70 7.15 9.94 -2.62
CA ILE A 70 7.40 8.56 -2.19
C ILE A 70 8.85 8.40 -1.70
N TYR A 71 9.81 8.99 -2.41
CA TYR A 71 11.20 9.02 -1.99
C TYR A 71 11.38 9.77 -0.67
N ALA A 72 10.71 10.90 -0.48
CA ALA A 72 10.78 11.67 0.76
C ALA A 72 10.19 10.91 1.97
N ALA A 73 9.04 10.26 1.78
CA ALA A 73 8.42 9.44 2.82
C ALA A 73 9.26 8.19 3.13
N GLY A 74 9.76 7.50 2.10
CA GLY A 74 10.63 6.35 2.24
C GLY A 74 11.96 6.68 2.93
N ALA A 75 12.60 7.79 2.56
CA ALA A 75 13.81 8.28 3.22
C ALA A 75 13.57 8.60 4.69
N SER A 76 12.42 9.23 5.02
CA SER A 76 12.04 9.52 6.40
C SER A 76 11.87 8.23 7.21
N ALA A 77 11.17 7.23 6.67
CA ALA A 77 11.02 5.93 7.32
C ALA A 77 12.35 5.18 7.46
N ALA A 78 13.20 5.17 6.43
CA ALA A 78 14.53 4.58 6.46
C ALA A 78 15.43 5.23 7.53
N PHE A 79 15.34 6.55 7.69
CA PHE A 79 16.02 7.26 8.77
C PHE A 79 15.56 6.80 10.15
N VAL A 80 14.24 6.71 10.38
CA VAL A 80 13.67 6.22 11.65
C VAL A 80 14.14 4.79 11.94
N VAL A 81 14.17 3.92 10.93
CA VAL A 81 14.68 2.54 11.05
C VAL A 81 16.17 2.55 11.41
N CYS A 82 16.99 3.34 10.73
CA CYS A 82 18.42 3.47 11.04
C CYS A 82 18.63 3.95 12.49
N VAL A 83 17.85 4.93 12.94
CA VAL A 83 17.89 5.40 14.34
C VAL A 83 17.51 4.28 15.30
N ALA A 84 16.47 3.51 15.01
CA ALA A 84 16.03 2.37 15.85
C ALA A 84 17.13 1.30 16.01
N VAL A 85 17.90 1.03 14.95
CA VAL A 85 19.00 0.06 14.96
C VAL A 85 20.22 0.59 15.73
N VAL A 86 20.60 1.85 15.53
CA VAL A 86 21.86 2.40 16.06
C VAL A 86 21.72 2.91 17.50
N GLN A 87 20.53 3.38 17.92
CA GLN A 87 20.33 4.01 19.22
C GLN A 87 20.14 2.99 20.36
N LYS A 88 21.26 2.58 20.98
CA LYS A 88 21.26 1.74 22.19
C LYS A 88 20.54 2.46 23.34
N GLY A 89 19.50 1.85 23.89
CA GLY A 89 18.69 2.37 25.01
C GLY A 89 17.23 2.66 24.66
N ARG A 90 16.95 3.25 23.49
CA ARG A 90 15.58 3.52 23.01
C ARG A 90 15.12 2.58 21.90
N ARG A 91 15.92 1.55 21.59
CA ARG A 91 15.68 0.58 20.50
C ARG A 91 14.24 0.08 20.45
N PHE A 92 13.65 -0.32 21.58
CA PHE A 92 12.31 -0.90 21.61
C PHE A 92 11.25 0.12 21.20
N VAL A 93 11.27 1.31 21.81
CA VAL A 93 10.35 2.40 21.47
C VAL A 93 10.55 2.83 20.02
N MET A 94 11.80 2.97 19.59
CA MET A 94 12.11 3.35 18.20
C MET A 94 11.73 2.28 17.19
N SER A 95 11.76 0.99 17.56
CA SER A 95 11.26 -0.09 16.70
C SER A 95 9.75 0.04 16.50
N LEU A 96 8.98 0.36 17.55
CA LEU A 96 7.54 0.62 17.40
C LEU A 96 7.28 1.84 16.50
N VAL A 97 8.04 2.92 16.69
CA VAL A 97 7.95 4.13 15.84
C VAL A 97 8.36 3.82 14.40
N ALA A 98 9.35 2.95 14.19
CA ALA A 98 9.78 2.52 12.86
C ALA A 98 8.71 1.72 12.15
N VAL A 99 7.98 0.83 12.85
CA VAL A 99 6.83 0.12 12.27
C VAL A 99 5.76 1.10 11.81
N VAL A 100 5.44 2.11 12.63
CA VAL A 100 4.49 3.17 12.27
C VAL A 100 5.00 3.97 11.07
N ALA A 101 6.28 4.35 11.04
CA ALA A 101 6.86 5.12 9.95
C ALA A 101 6.86 4.34 8.63
N LEU A 102 7.16 3.04 8.65
CA LEU A 102 7.10 2.17 7.47
C LEU A 102 5.66 2.01 6.96
N ALA A 103 4.72 1.75 7.86
CA ALA A 103 3.30 1.67 7.49
C ALA A 103 2.82 3.01 6.89
N ASN A 104 3.27 4.13 7.44
CA ASN A 104 2.89 5.45 6.94
C ASN A 104 3.55 5.79 5.60
N ALA A 105 4.80 5.36 5.36
CA ALA A 105 5.43 5.48 4.04
C ALA A 105 4.68 4.68 2.97
N TYR A 106 4.19 3.48 3.32
CA TYR A 106 3.29 2.72 2.46
C TYR A 106 1.97 3.47 2.19
N LEU A 107 1.36 4.08 3.22
CA LEU A 107 0.16 4.90 3.02
C LEU A 107 0.41 6.11 2.11
N VAL A 108 1.60 6.72 2.11
CA VAL A 108 1.96 7.78 1.15
C VAL A 108 2.00 7.24 -0.27
N SER A 109 2.60 6.07 -0.51
CA SER A 109 2.55 5.41 -1.82
C SER A 109 1.10 5.11 -2.24
N ASN A 110 0.27 4.70 -1.29
CA ASN A 110 -1.15 4.46 -1.50
C ASN A 110 -1.94 5.74 -1.85
N LEU A 111 -1.58 6.91 -1.30
CA LEU A 111 -2.20 8.18 -1.70
C LEU A 111 -1.95 8.52 -3.18
N VAL A 112 -0.77 8.15 -3.68
CA VAL A 112 -0.33 8.44 -5.05
C VAL A 112 -0.91 7.43 -6.04
N TYR A 113 -0.73 6.14 -5.77
CA TYR A 113 -1.15 5.07 -6.68
C TYR A 113 -2.58 4.59 -6.45
N GLN A 114 -3.20 4.96 -5.32
CA GLN A 114 -4.59 4.66 -4.96
C GLN A 114 -4.93 3.16 -5.05
N GLU A 115 -3.96 2.31 -4.71
CA GLU A 115 -4.11 0.85 -4.76
C GLU A 115 -5.21 0.37 -3.79
N TYR A 116 -5.30 1.00 -2.61
CA TYR A 116 -6.27 0.74 -1.56
C TYR A 116 -6.97 2.05 -1.15
N PRO A 117 -8.01 2.48 -1.90
CA PRO A 117 -8.66 3.77 -1.66
C PRO A 117 -9.42 3.84 -0.33
N THR A 118 -9.80 2.69 0.22
CA THR A 118 -10.51 2.57 1.49
C THR A 118 -9.91 1.46 2.35
N VAL A 119 -10.12 1.50 3.67
CA VAL A 119 -9.73 0.37 4.55
C VAL A 119 -10.47 -0.92 4.15
N GLY A 120 -11.66 -0.81 3.56
CA GLY A 120 -12.40 -1.95 3.03
C GLY A 120 -11.70 -2.66 1.85
N SER A 121 -10.80 -1.97 1.15
CA SER A 121 -10.09 -2.51 -0.01
C SER A 121 -9.11 -3.64 0.34
N PHE A 122 -8.70 -3.78 1.60
CA PHE A 122 -7.88 -4.92 2.06
C PHE A 122 -8.65 -6.24 2.09
N TYR A 123 -9.99 -6.20 2.05
CA TYR A 123 -10.85 -7.37 2.03
C TYR A 123 -11.64 -7.37 0.71
N PRO A 124 -11.14 -8.07 -0.33
CA PRO A 124 -11.82 -8.08 -1.62
C PRO A 124 -13.21 -8.70 -1.49
N VAL A 125 -14.23 -7.93 -1.85
CA VAL A 125 -15.60 -8.42 -1.95
C VAL A 125 -15.78 -9.03 -3.33
N PRO A 126 -16.41 -10.21 -3.46
CA PRO A 126 -16.79 -10.75 -4.76
C PRO A 126 -17.60 -9.70 -5.54
N VAL A 127 -17.04 -9.22 -6.66
CA VAL A 127 -17.76 -8.32 -7.57
C VAL A 127 -18.66 -9.09 -8.53
N ALA A 128 -18.52 -10.42 -8.55
CA ALA A 128 -19.35 -11.30 -9.32
C ALA A 128 -19.63 -12.60 -8.57
N ALA A 129 -20.85 -13.10 -8.70
CA ALA A 129 -21.22 -14.45 -8.30
C ALA A 129 -21.08 -15.39 -9.51
N SER A 130 -20.53 -16.59 -9.29
CA SER A 130 -20.49 -17.63 -10.33
C SER A 130 -21.91 -18.16 -10.57
N VAL A 131 -22.37 -18.07 -11.82
CA VAL A 131 -23.72 -18.49 -12.24
C VAL A 131 -23.60 -19.41 -13.46
N ASP A 132 -24.38 -20.49 -13.49
CA ASP A 132 -24.44 -21.36 -14.68
C ASP A 132 -25.25 -20.70 -15.81
N ALA A 133 -24.97 -21.04 -17.07
CA ALA A 133 -25.68 -20.53 -18.24
C ALA A 133 -27.21 -20.73 -18.17
N HIS A 134 -27.68 -21.84 -17.61
CA HIS A 134 -29.12 -22.10 -17.43
C HIS A 134 -29.71 -21.20 -16.35
N GLN A 135 -28.99 -21.02 -15.25
CA GLN A 135 -29.44 -20.20 -14.12
C GLN A 135 -29.46 -18.72 -14.50
N PHE A 136 -28.46 -18.25 -15.26
CA PHE A 136 -28.39 -16.88 -15.77
C PHE A 136 -29.59 -16.55 -16.68
N LYS A 137 -29.97 -17.46 -17.58
CA LYS A 137 -31.14 -17.29 -18.47
C LYS A 137 -32.47 -17.16 -17.72
N SER A 138 -32.55 -17.74 -16.52
CA SER A 138 -33.75 -17.70 -15.68
C SER A 138 -33.79 -16.50 -14.71
N MET A 139 -32.66 -15.82 -14.50
CA MET A 139 -32.59 -14.65 -13.62
C MET A 139 -33.21 -13.42 -14.27
N LYS A 140 -34.05 -12.72 -13.50
CA LYS A 140 -34.62 -11.39 -13.87
C LYS A 140 -33.99 -10.23 -13.10
N SER A 141 -33.09 -10.52 -12.16
CA SER A 141 -32.41 -9.55 -11.33
C SER A 141 -30.95 -9.98 -11.11
N PRO A 142 -30.05 -9.03 -10.85
CA PRO A 142 -28.65 -9.34 -10.57
C PRO A 142 -28.51 -10.34 -9.41
N PRO A 143 -27.54 -11.27 -9.48
CA PRO A 143 -27.23 -12.11 -8.34
C PRO A 143 -26.80 -11.23 -7.16
N LYS A 144 -27.11 -11.70 -5.96
CA LYS A 144 -26.77 -11.00 -4.72
C LYS A 144 -25.67 -11.74 -3.99
N ASP A 145 -24.72 -10.99 -3.46
CA ASP A 145 -23.71 -11.46 -2.51
C ASP A 145 -23.86 -10.63 -1.23
N HIS A 146 -24.15 -11.28 -0.11
CA HIS A 146 -24.43 -10.61 1.19
C HIS A 146 -25.37 -9.40 1.07
N ASP A 147 -26.54 -9.60 0.43
CA ASP A 147 -27.57 -8.58 0.16
C ASP A 147 -27.18 -7.42 -0.77
N ARG A 148 -25.99 -7.46 -1.37
CA ARG A 148 -25.52 -6.51 -2.39
C ARG A 148 -25.64 -7.11 -3.79
N GLU A 149 -26.16 -6.34 -4.74
CA GLU A 149 -26.16 -6.72 -6.15
C GLU A 149 -24.73 -6.78 -6.70
N VAL A 150 -24.39 -7.90 -7.34
CA VAL A 150 -23.07 -8.17 -7.93
C VAL A 150 -23.24 -8.66 -9.37
N GLY A 151 -22.15 -8.64 -10.15
CA GLY A 151 -22.14 -9.18 -11.50
C GLY A 151 -22.39 -10.70 -11.52
N ALA A 152 -22.77 -11.23 -12.69
CA ALA A 152 -22.81 -12.68 -12.90
C ALA A 152 -21.58 -13.11 -13.71
N LEU A 153 -20.74 -13.97 -13.13
CA LEU A 153 -19.68 -14.65 -13.87
C LEU A 153 -20.26 -15.94 -14.43
N VAL A 154 -20.63 -15.90 -15.72
CA VAL A 154 -21.36 -16.98 -16.38
C VAL A 154 -20.39 -18.04 -16.90
N THR A 155 -20.55 -19.28 -16.44
CA THR A 155 -19.77 -20.41 -16.96
C THR A 155 -20.53 -21.06 -18.12
N LEU A 156 -19.90 -21.11 -19.30
CA LEU A 156 -20.42 -21.84 -20.45
C LEU A 156 -19.73 -23.20 -20.53
N SER A 157 -20.51 -24.29 -20.46
CA SER A 157 -19.98 -25.62 -20.78
C SER A 157 -19.74 -25.72 -22.28
N ALA A 158 -18.48 -25.64 -22.70
CA ALA A 158 -18.09 -25.96 -24.06
C ALA A 158 -18.02 -27.49 -24.22
N ALA A 159 -18.58 -28.02 -25.31
CA ALA A 159 -18.35 -29.41 -25.70
C ALA A 159 -16.84 -29.64 -25.94
N PRO A 160 -16.30 -30.85 -25.71
CA PRO A 160 -14.89 -31.12 -25.97
C PRO A 160 -14.53 -30.77 -27.41
N MET A 161 -13.60 -29.83 -27.60
CA MET A 161 -13.03 -29.46 -28.91
C MET A 161 -12.13 -30.61 -29.41
N ARG A 162 -12.73 -31.73 -29.78
CA ARG A 162 -12.00 -32.89 -30.31
C ARG A 162 -11.71 -32.79 -31.82
N ASP A 163 -12.36 -31.85 -32.51
CA ASP A 163 -12.34 -31.75 -33.98
C ASP A 163 -11.72 -30.43 -34.52
N ALA A 164 -11.08 -29.61 -33.68
CA ALA A 164 -10.50 -28.32 -34.10
C ALA A 164 -9.01 -28.41 -34.51
N VAL A 165 -8.43 -29.61 -34.58
CA VAL A 165 -7.09 -29.87 -35.11
C VAL A 165 -7.24 -30.87 -36.26
N ALA A 166 -7.46 -30.35 -37.46
CA ALA A 166 -7.32 -31.07 -38.72
C ALA A 166 -6.56 -30.18 -39.71
#